data_AF-A0A3D2FXH4-F1
#
_entry.id   AF-A0A3D2FXH4-F1
#
_cell.length_a   1.000
_cell.length_b   1.000
_cell.length_c   1.000
_cell.angle_alpha   90.00
_cell.angle_beta   90.00
_cell.angle_gamma   90.00
#
_symmetry.space_group_name_H-M   'P 1'
#
loop_
_entity.id
_entity.type
_entity.pdbx_description
1 polymer ?
#
loop_
_entity_poly.entity_id
_entity_poly.type
_entity_poly.pdbx_seq_one_letter_code
_entity_poly.pdbx_strand_id
1 'polypeptide(L)'
;MKKRISSALALLLAVSLLAGCGKSKEVRAVEKSIASIGEVTEETEAAIGDARAQYEALPEEERESVSNYETLQEAEKRLEELRRLAEINAVEQEIADIGEVTEEKKEQIQNVREKYEALSEEEKGMVSNSDILREAEERLEKLKLLAIVGTWKSSIVGITLVYSFKEDGTYENYAQNPIGLKLSVQGGNGTYSYDGETVTLYHDGKENVFPVKITENSLIIMATDNNPIGDMIYTRVD
;
A
#
# COMPACT_ATOMS: atom_id res chain seq x y z
N MET A 1 26.94 54.08 -8.41
CA MET A 1 26.35 52.78 -8.02
C MET A 1 24.85 52.81 -8.33
N LYS A 2 24.39 51.85 -9.15
CA LYS A 2 23.09 51.12 -9.17
C LYS A 2 21.86 51.87 -8.59
N LYS A 3 20.72 52.06 -9.27
CA LYS A 3 19.92 51.19 -10.16
C LYS A 3 18.96 52.09 -10.95
N ARG A 4 18.74 51.83 -12.25
CA ARG A 4 17.57 52.35 -12.98
C ARG A 4 16.68 51.19 -13.40
N ILE A 5 15.44 51.28 -12.95
CA ILE A 5 14.26 50.58 -13.47
C ILE A 5 13.96 51.23 -14.82
N SER A 6 13.80 50.45 -15.88
CA SER A 6 13.12 50.91 -17.10
C SER A 6 12.37 49.74 -17.73
N SER A 7 11.05 49.75 -17.54
CA SER A 7 10.09 49.23 -18.50
C SER A 7 10.34 49.84 -19.87
N ALA A 8 10.25 49.06 -20.94
CA ALA A 8 9.87 49.58 -22.26
C ALA A 8 9.48 48.45 -23.22
N LEU A 9 8.24 48.58 -23.70
CA LEU A 9 7.86 48.41 -25.11
C LEU A 9 7.56 47.00 -25.62
N ALA A 10 6.28 46.63 -25.47
CA ALA A 10 5.56 45.93 -26.53
C ALA A 10 5.44 46.85 -27.77
N LEU A 11 5.91 46.40 -28.94
CA LEU A 11 5.22 46.53 -30.23
C LEU A 11 6.02 45.90 -31.39
N LEU A 12 5.27 45.59 -32.46
CA LEU A 12 5.62 45.17 -33.82
C LEU A 12 5.78 43.64 -33.97
N LEU A 13 5.04 42.94 -34.85
CA LEU A 13 4.29 43.36 -36.04
C LEU A 13 3.30 42.24 -36.44
N ALA A 14 2.07 42.59 -36.77
CA ALA A 14 1.24 41.74 -37.62
C ALA A 14 1.45 42.14 -39.09
N VAL A 15 1.29 41.14 -39.97
CA VAL A 15 1.09 41.21 -41.44
C VAL A 15 2.36 41.15 -42.30
N SER A 16 2.55 39.97 -42.93
CA SER A 16 2.71 39.88 -44.39
C SER A 16 2.54 38.44 -44.88
N LEU A 17 1.41 38.15 -45.54
CA LEU A 17 1.41 37.14 -46.62
C LEU A 17 2.48 37.55 -47.63
N LEU A 18 3.50 36.72 -47.84
CA LEU A 18 4.30 36.69 -49.07
C LEU A 18 5.07 35.37 -49.10
N ALA A 19 4.83 34.58 -50.14
CA ALA A 19 5.53 33.35 -50.44
C ALA A 19 7.07 33.56 -50.43
N GLY A 20 7.70 33.01 -49.39
CA GLY A 20 9.13 32.72 -49.34
C GLY A 20 9.27 31.37 -48.65
N CYS A 21 9.64 30.33 -49.41
CA CYS A 21 9.72 28.93 -48.98
C CYS A 21 10.82 28.64 -47.94
N GLY A 22 10.81 29.28 -46.78
CA GLY A 22 11.78 29.06 -45.71
C GLY A 22 11.13 28.97 -44.33
N LYS A 23 11.43 27.91 -43.57
CA LYS A 23 11.04 27.75 -42.16
C LYS A 23 11.49 28.95 -41.31
N SER A 24 10.64 29.39 -40.37
CA SER A 24 10.96 30.48 -39.42
C SER A 24 12.19 30.13 -38.55
N LYS A 25 12.76 31.12 -37.85
CA LYS A 25 13.90 30.85 -36.95
C LYS A 25 13.43 30.07 -35.72
N GLU A 26 12.21 30.35 -35.31
CA GLU A 26 11.49 29.79 -34.17
C GLU A 26 11.19 28.30 -34.45
N VAL A 27 10.63 27.95 -35.61
CA VAL A 27 10.45 26.56 -36.05
C VAL A 27 11.78 25.81 -36.04
N ARG A 28 12.84 26.39 -36.60
CA ARG A 28 14.18 25.76 -36.59
C ARG A 28 14.75 25.58 -35.17
N ALA A 29 14.43 26.48 -34.25
CA ALA A 29 14.84 26.36 -32.86
C ALA A 29 14.11 25.20 -32.19
N VAL A 30 12.79 25.06 -32.39
CA VAL A 30 12.01 23.92 -31.90
C VAL A 30 12.53 22.60 -32.47
N GLU A 31 12.75 22.53 -33.78
CA GLU A 31 13.28 21.33 -34.42
C GLU A 31 14.63 20.91 -33.84
N LYS A 32 15.50 21.90 -33.56
CA LYS A 32 16.79 21.66 -32.91
C LYS A 32 16.64 21.18 -31.46
N SER A 33 15.72 21.76 -30.70
CA SER A 33 15.44 21.34 -29.32
C SER A 33 14.96 19.89 -29.29
N ILE A 34 14.00 19.53 -30.15
CA ILE A 34 13.52 18.14 -30.29
C ILE A 34 14.66 17.20 -30.69
N ALA A 35 15.48 17.58 -31.67
CA ALA A 35 16.61 16.75 -32.10
C ALA A 35 17.68 16.58 -31.01
N SER A 36 17.71 17.47 -30.02
CA SER A 36 18.67 17.41 -28.90
C SER A 36 18.21 16.53 -27.74
N ILE A 37 16.96 16.04 -27.75
CA ILE A 37 16.44 15.11 -26.73
C ILE A 37 17.28 13.83 -26.69
N GLY A 38 17.58 13.26 -27.87
CA GLY A 38 18.38 12.03 -27.96
C GLY A 38 17.67 10.81 -27.38
N GLU A 39 18.41 10.00 -26.60
CA GLU A 39 17.87 8.82 -25.92
C GLU A 39 17.01 9.24 -24.72
N VAL A 40 15.76 8.77 -24.68
CA VAL A 40 14.82 9.10 -23.61
C VAL A 40 15.19 8.34 -22.34
N THR A 41 15.55 9.10 -21.31
CA THR A 41 15.86 8.65 -19.96
C THR A 41 15.25 9.62 -18.95
N GLU A 42 15.30 9.31 -17.64
CA GLU A 42 14.87 10.25 -16.59
C GLU A 42 15.59 11.61 -16.69
N GLU A 43 16.88 11.63 -17.05
CA GLU A 43 17.66 12.86 -17.17
C GLU A 43 17.18 13.78 -18.31
N THR A 44 16.46 13.23 -19.29
CA THR A 44 15.94 13.98 -20.45
C THR A 44 14.57 14.60 -20.24
N GLU A 45 13.93 14.37 -19.09
CA GLU A 45 12.59 14.90 -18.78
C GLU A 45 12.50 16.42 -19.00
N ALA A 46 13.46 17.18 -18.48
CA ALA A 46 13.48 18.63 -18.62
C ALA A 46 13.62 19.06 -20.09
N ALA A 47 14.44 18.36 -20.87
CA ALA A 47 14.64 18.65 -22.29
C ALA A 47 13.37 18.39 -23.12
N ILE A 48 12.63 17.32 -22.80
CA ILE A 48 11.33 17.01 -23.41
C ILE A 48 10.30 18.09 -23.07
N GLY A 49 10.22 18.48 -21.79
CA GLY A 49 9.32 19.55 -21.33
C GLY A 49 9.62 20.90 -21.97
N ASP A 50 10.90 21.26 -22.09
CA ASP A 50 11.33 22.50 -22.77
C ASP A 50 10.97 22.48 -24.26
N ALA A 51 11.19 21.35 -24.94
CA ALA A 51 10.83 21.20 -26.36
C ALA A 51 9.31 21.31 -26.57
N ARG A 52 8.50 20.71 -25.69
CA ARG A 52 7.03 20.85 -25.69
C ARG A 52 6.60 22.29 -25.48
N ALA A 53 7.15 22.99 -24.50
CA ALA A 53 6.83 24.39 -24.23
C ALA A 53 7.20 25.31 -25.41
N GLN A 54 8.34 25.07 -26.06
CA GLN A 54 8.74 25.85 -27.25
C GLN A 54 7.84 25.56 -28.44
N TYR A 55 7.41 24.31 -28.65
CA TYR A 55 6.45 23.95 -29.69
C TYR A 55 5.08 24.61 -29.46
N GLU A 56 4.57 24.61 -28.23
CA GLU A 56 3.30 25.25 -27.87
C GLU A 56 3.32 26.78 -27.97
N ALA A 57 4.50 27.39 -27.83
CA ALA A 57 4.68 28.83 -28.01
C ALA A 57 4.62 29.27 -29.49
N LEU A 58 4.74 28.34 -30.45
CA LEU A 58 4.62 28.67 -31.87
C LEU A 58 3.17 29.00 -32.24
N PRO A 59 2.96 29.95 -33.18
CA PRO A 59 1.66 30.11 -33.84
C PRO A 59 1.18 28.80 -34.47
N GLU A 60 -0.13 28.58 -34.51
CA GLU A 60 -0.73 27.37 -35.08
C GLU A 60 -0.24 27.05 -36.50
N GLU A 61 -0.16 28.06 -37.36
CA GLU A 61 0.35 27.93 -38.74
C GLU A 61 1.82 27.47 -38.80
N GLU A 62 2.64 27.80 -37.79
CA GLU A 62 4.05 27.41 -37.72
C GLU A 62 4.25 26.03 -37.09
N ARG A 63 3.36 25.60 -36.20
CA ARG A 63 3.39 24.26 -35.58
C ARG A 63 3.30 23.15 -36.62
N GLU A 64 2.53 23.35 -37.69
CA GLU A 64 2.43 22.43 -38.83
C GLU A 64 3.74 22.30 -39.62
N SER A 65 4.65 23.28 -39.49
CA SER A 65 5.94 23.29 -40.19
C SER A 65 7.08 22.60 -39.43
N VAL A 66 6.83 22.14 -38.19
CA VAL A 66 7.81 21.41 -37.36
C VAL A 66 7.87 19.95 -37.81
N SER A 67 8.90 19.61 -38.57
CA SER A 67 8.96 18.33 -39.27
C SER A 67 9.29 17.11 -38.39
N ASN A 68 9.82 17.32 -37.18
CA ASN A 68 10.13 16.25 -36.23
C ASN A 68 9.20 16.25 -35.01
N TYR A 69 7.99 16.79 -35.15
CA TYR A 69 7.00 16.78 -34.08
C TYR A 69 6.66 15.35 -33.59
N GLU A 70 6.62 14.37 -34.50
CA GLU A 70 6.40 12.96 -34.12
C GLU A 70 7.47 12.46 -33.14
N THR A 71 8.74 12.86 -33.31
CA THR A 71 9.83 12.52 -32.38
C THR A 71 9.59 13.06 -30.96
N LEU A 72 9.00 14.26 -30.83
CA LEU A 72 8.62 14.80 -29.52
C LEU A 72 7.50 13.97 -28.88
N GLN A 73 6.49 13.56 -29.66
CA GLN A 73 5.39 12.73 -29.15
C GLN A 73 5.87 11.33 -28.72
N GLU A 74 6.76 10.72 -29.50
CA GLU A 74 7.39 9.45 -29.16
C GLU A 74 8.23 9.58 -27.88
N ALA A 75 8.97 10.69 -27.72
CA ALA A 75 9.77 10.92 -26.54
C ALA A 75 8.92 11.05 -25.26
N GLU A 76 7.81 11.77 -25.33
CA GLU A 76 6.87 11.91 -24.21
C GLU A 76 6.22 10.59 -23.83
N LYS A 77 5.73 9.84 -24.83
CA LYS A 77 5.16 8.51 -24.60
C LYS A 77 6.19 7.59 -23.95
N ARG A 78 7.44 7.62 -24.42
CA ARG A 78 8.50 6.80 -23.87
C ARG A 78 8.84 7.20 -22.43
N LEU A 79 8.84 8.49 -22.11
CA LEU A 79 9.04 8.98 -20.75
C LEU A 79 7.92 8.51 -19.81
N GLU A 80 6.66 8.54 -20.27
CA GLU A 80 5.53 8.01 -19.52
C GLU A 80 5.66 6.51 -19.27
N GLU A 81 6.03 5.72 -20.28
CA GLU A 81 6.31 4.28 -20.13
C GLU A 81 7.44 4.02 -19.11
N LEU A 82 8.52 4.81 -19.13
CA LEU A 82 9.61 4.69 -18.17
C LEU A 82 9.14 4.95 -16.73
N ARG A 83 8.28 5.95 -16.52
CA ARG A 83 7.72 6.24 -15.19
C ARG A 83 6.86 5.10 -14.68
N ARG A 84 5.97 4.56 -15.53
CA ARG A 84 5.13 3.40 -15.17
C ARG A 84 5.98 2.19 -14.80
N LEU A 85 7.04 1.92 -15.56
CA LEU A 85 8.00 0.85 -15.25
C LEU A 85 8.75 1.10 -13.93
N ALA A 86 9.12 2.35 -13.65
CA ALA A 86 9.76 2.69 -12.38
C ALA A 86 8.83 2.45 -11.18
N GLU A 87 7.54 2.76 -11.30
CA GLU A 87 6.54 2.47 -10.28
C GLU A 87 6.36 0.96 -10.04
N ILE A 88 6.28 0.17 -11.11
CA ILE A 88 6.25 -1.30 -11.02
C ILE A 88 7.50 -1.82 -10.28
N ASN A 89 8.69 -1.41 -10.71
CA ASN A 89 9.95 -1.84 -10.10
C ASN A 89 10.05 -1.43 -8.61
N ALA A 90 9.52 -0.27 -8.24
CA ALA A 90 9.47 0.16 -6.85
C ALA A 90 8.58 -0.76 -6.02
N VAL A 91 7.40 -1.13 -6.52
CA VAL A 91 6.52 -2.11 -5.87
C VAL A 91 7.18 -3.47 -5.74
N GLU A 92 7.84 -3.96 -6.81
CA GLU A 92 8.58 -5.23 -6.76
C GLU A 92 9.68 -5.21 -5.69
N GLN A 93 10.43 -4.11 -5.59
CA GLN A 93 11.47 -3.96 -4.57
C GLN A 93 10.87 -3.96 -3.16
N GLU A 94 9.78 -3.25 -2.93
CA GLU A 94 9.13 -3.22 -1.61
C GLU A 94 8.55 -4.59 -1.20
N ILE A 95 8.04 -5.36 -2.18
CA ILE A 95 7.64 -6.76 -1.96
C ILE A 95 8.86 -7.61 -1.57
N ALA A 96 9.98 -7.46 -2.27
CA ALA A 96 11.21 -8.19 -1.95
C ALA A 96 11.74 -7.84 -0.54
N ASP A 97 11.56 -6.59 -0.12
CA ASP A 97 11.98 -6.06 1.18
C ASP A 97 11.07 -6.48 2.36
N ILE A 98 9.97 -7.20 2.10
CA ILE A 98 9.12 -7.78 3.17
C ILE A 98 9.97 -8.74 4.03
N GLY A 99 10.70 -9.65 3.38
CA GLY A 99 11.56 -10.63 4.05
C GLY A 99 10.79 -11.59 4.97
N GLU A 100 11.32 -11.82 6.17
CA GLU A 100 10.65 -12.65 7.18
C GLU A 100 9.41 -11.95 7.75
N VAL A 101 8.26 -12.63 7.64
CA VAL A 101 6.97 -12.10 8.09
C VAL A 101 6.84 -12.29 9.60
N THR A 102 6.72 -11.18 10.31
CA THR A 102 6.44 -11.08 11.75
C THR A 102 5.28 -10.12 11.98
N GLU A 103 4.73 -10.05 13.20
CA GLU A 103 3.67 -9.08 13.53
C GLU A 103 4.09 -7.62 13.29
N GLU A 104 5.37 -7.29 13.47
CA GLU A 104 5.92 -5.96 13.23
C GLU A 104 5.85 -5.55 11.74
N LYS A 105 5.78 -6.52 10.82
CA LYS A 105 5.68 -6.30 9.37
C LYS A 105 4.26 -5.99 8.90
N LYS A 106 3.24 -6.07 9.77
CA LYS A 106 1.83 -5.83 9.41
C LYS A 106 1.63 -4.52 8.62
N GLU A 107 2.15 -3.41 9.12
CA GLU A 107 2.00 -2.10 8.47
C GLU A 107 2.76 -2.03 7.14
N GLN A 108 3.97 -2.62 7.07
CA GLN A 108 4.72 -2.69 5.81
C GLN A 108 3.95 -3.47 4.74
N ILE A 109 3.44 -4.67 5.07
CA ILE A 109 2.68 -5.51 4.13
C ILE A 109 1.43 -4.78 3.65
N GLN A 110 0.71 -4.09 4.55
CA GLN A 110 -0.46 -3.28 4.19
C GLN A 110 -0.11 -2.13 3.24
N ASN A 111 0.96 -1.39 3.52
CA ASN A 111 1.41 -0.31 2.64
C ASN A 111 1.81 -0.81 1.25
N VAL A 112 2.49 -1.97 1.18
CA VAL A 112 2.85 -2.60 -0.10
C VAL A 112 1.61 -3.05 -0.87
N ARG A 113 0.62 -3.63 -0.17
CA ARG A 113 -0.67 -3.98 -0.77
C ARG A 113 -1.39 -2.76 -1.34
N GLU A 114 -1.44 -1.64 -0.62
CA GLU A 114 -2.06 -0.41 -1.11
C GLU A 114 -1.38 0.13 -2.38
N LYS A 115 -0.04 0.11 -2.42
CA LYS A 115 0.73 0.50 -3.62
C LYS A 115 0.50 -0.43 -4.80
N TYR A 116 0.48 -1.74 -4.55
CA TYR A 116 0.15 -2.73 -5.57
C TYR A 116 -1.27 -2.53 -6.13
N GLU A 117 -2.26 -2.23 -5.27
CA GLU A 117 -3.63 -1.97 -5.71
C GLU A 117 -3.80 -0.65 -6.48
N ALA A 118 -2.91 0.33 -6.27
CA ALA A 118 -2.90 1.59 -7.00
C ALA A 118 -2.42 1.44 -8.46
N LEU A 119 -1.68 0.37 -8.78
CA LEU A 119 -1.30 0.03 -10.14
C LEU A 119 -2.55 -0.32 -10.98
N SER A 120 -2.50 -0.03 -12.28
CA SER A 120 -3.50 -0.55 -13.23
C SER A 120 -3.42 -2.07 -13.35
N GLU A 121 -4.48 -2.70 -13.85
CA GLU A 121 -4.50 -4.16 -14.05
C GLU A 121 -3.39 -4.67 -15.00
N GLU A 122 -3.02 -3.86 -15.99
CA GLU A 122 -1.89 -4.17 -16.88
C GLU A 122 -0.56 -4.15 -16.12
N GLU A 123 -0.33 -3.15 -15.26
CA GLU A 123 0.87 -3.02 -14.46
C GLU A 123 0.96 -4.08 -13.36
N LYS A 124 -0.16 -4.43 -12.71
CA LYS A 124 -0.22 -5.55 -11.76
C LYS A 124 0.23 -6.85 -12.41
N GLY A 125 -0.14 -7.07 -13.67
CA GLY A 125 0.33 -8.21 -14.48
C GLY A 125 1.83 -8.20 -14.79
N MET A 126 2.51 -7.07 -14.61
CA MET A 126 3.96 -6.94 -14.77
C MET A 126 4.75 -7.14 -13.46
N VAL A 127 4.09 -7.09 -12.29
CA VAL A 127 4.72 -7.33 -10.99
C VAL A 127 4.99 -8.83 -10.83
N SER A 128 6.23 -9.24 -11.07
CA SER A 128 6.64 -10.63 -11.18
C SER A 128 6.66 -11.40 -9.86
N ASN A 129 6.74 -10.69 -8.73
CA ASN A 129 6.86 -11.27 -7.39
C ASN A 129 5.61 -11.07 -6.49
N SER A 130 4.46 -10.77 -7.09
CA SER A 130 3.19 -10.56 -6.36
C SER A 130 2.75 -11.74 -5.48
N ASP A 131 3.18 -12.97 -5.79
CA ASP A 131 2.97 -14.14 -4.94
C ASP A 131 3.60 -14.01 -3.55
N ILE A 132 4.76 -13.34 -3.43
CA ILE A 132 5.41 -13.10 -2.13
C ILE A 132 4.52 -12.24 -1.23
N LEU A 133 3.86 -11.22 -1.80
CA LEU A 133 2.94 -10.37 -1.06
C LEU A 133 1.73 -11.17 -0.55
N ARG A 134 1.13 -12.00 -1.41
CA ARG A 134 0.02 -12.89 -1.03
C ARG A 134 0.43 -13.87 0.07
N GLU A 135 1.58 -14.52 -0.08
CA GLU A 135 2.11 -15.44 0.93
C GLU A 135 2.40 -14.73 2.25
N ALA A 136 2.86 -13.48 2.20
CA ALA A 136 3.10 -12.68 3.40
C ALA A 136 1.81 -12.37 4.16
N GLU A 137 0.73 -12.04 3.46
CA GLU A 137 -0.59 -11.82 4.05
C GLU A 137 -1.16 -13.09 4.67
N GLU A 138 -1.09 -14.23 3.95
CA GLU A 138 -1.50 -15.53 4.46
C GLU A 138 -0.70 -15.92 5.72
N ARG A 139 0.60 -15.62 5.73
CA ARG A 139 1.47 -15.89 6.87
C ARG A 139 1.11 -15.02 8.07
N LEU A 140 0.77 -13.75 7.86
CA LEU A 140 0.32 -12.84 8.92
C LEU A 140 -1.00 -13.30 9.52
N GLU A 141 -1.98 -13.71 8.71
CA GLU A 141 -3.24 -14.29 9.21
C GLU A 141 -2.98 -15.56 10.03
N LYS A 142 -2.05 -16.40 9.60
CA LYS A 142 -1.65 -17.59 10.36
C LYS A 142 -0.98 -17.22 11.69
N LEU A 143 -0.12 -16.19 11.72
CA LEU A 143 0.53 -15.74 12.97
C LEU A 143 -0.49 -15.24 13.98
N LYS A 144 -1.50 -14.47 13.55
CA LYS A 144 -2.62 -14.05 14.39
C LYS A 144 -3.34 -15.26 15.00
N LEU A 145 -3.72 -16.24 14.17
CA LEU A 145 -4.40 -17.43 14.68
C LEU A 145 -3.53 -18.23 15.66
N LEU A 146 -2.23 -18.39 15.37
CA LEU A 146 -1.30 -19.08 16.28
C LEU A 146 -1.11 -18.33 17.60
N ALA A 147 -1.25 -17.00 17.61
CA ALA A 147 -1.13 -16.22 18.85
C ALA A 147 -2.18 -16.63 19.88
N ILE A 148 -3.42 -16.93 19.46
CA ILE A 148 -4.49 -17.34 20.38
C ILE A 148 -4.59 -18.85 20.61
N VAL A 149 -4.16 -19.67 19.64
CA VAL A 149 -4.18 -21.13 19.77
C VAL A 149 -3.41 -21.56 21.02
N GLY A 150 -3.96 -22.56 21.71
CA GLY A 150 -3.40 -23.11 22.93
C GLY A 150 -4.37 -23.04 24.10
N THR A 151 -3.86 -23.40 25.26
CA THR A 151 -4.63 -23.56 26.49
C THR A 151 -4.26 -22.46 27.47
N TRP A 152 -5.27 -21.74 27.94
CA TRP A 152 -5.15 -20.54 28.74
C TRP A 152 -5.88 -20.74 30.07
N LYS A 153 -5.18 -20.55 31.19
CA LYS A 153 -5.75 -20.69 32.55
C LYS A 153 -5.82 -19.35 33.25
N SER A 154 -6.98 -19.01 33.80
CA SER A 154 -7.16 -17.76 34.53
C SER A 154 -6.35 -17.74 35.84
N SER A 155 -5.93 -16.56 36.24
CA SER A 155 -5.20 -16.35 37.50
C SER A 155 -6.11 -16.29 38.75
N ILE A 156 -7.37 -16.73 38.63
CA ILE A 156 -8.35 -16.65 39.72
C ILE A 156 -8.09 -17.75 40.75
N VAL A 157 -8.07 -17.37 42.02
CA VAL A 157 -7.87 -18.29 43.14
C VAL A 157 -9.13 -19.13 43.39
N GLY A 158 -8.96 -20.44 43.54
CA GLY A 158 -10.02 -21.37 43.92
C GLY A 158 -10.73 -22.02 42.72
N ILE A 159 -11.23 -21.23 41.77
CA ILE A 159 -11.83 -21.76 40.53
C ILE A 159 -11.08 -21.18 39.34
N THR A 160 -10.34 -22.02 38.65
CA THR A 160 -9.61 -21.65 37.44
C THR A 160 -10.52 -21.76 36.24
N LEU A 161 -10.64 -20.70 35.45
CA LEU A 161 -11.30 -20.76 34.14
C LEU A 161 -10.28 -21.14 33.09
N VAL A 162 -10.64 -22.07 32.22
CA VAL A 162 -9.77 -22.60 31.17
C VAL A 162 -10.42 -22.32 29.83
N TYR A 163 -9.66 -21.72 28.91
CA TYR A 163 -9.96 -21.69 27.49
C TYR A 163 -8.95 -22.56 26.75
N SER A 164 -9.41 -23.35 25.80
CA SER A 164 -8.55 -24.08 24.86
C SER A 164 -9.01 -23.74 23.45
N PHE A 165 -8.18 -22.99 22.71
CA PHE A 165 -8.42 -22.60 21.32
C PHE A 165 -7.61 -23.51 20.40
N LYS A 166 -8.26 -24.06 19.37
CA LYS A 166 -7.65 -25.01 18.44
C LYS A 166 -7.51 -24.42 17.05
N GLU A 167 -6.50 -24.89 16.31
CA GLU A 167 -6.24 -24.45 14.93
C GLU A 167 -7.42 -24.70 13.97
N ASP A 168 -8.33 -25.63 14.29
CA ASP A 168 -9.54 -25.90 13.50
C ASP A 168 -10.68 -24.89 13.72
N GLY A 169 -10.42 -23.82 14.49
CA GLY A 169 -11.40 -22.77 14.78
C GLY A 169 -12.41 -23.16 15.87
N THR A 170 -12.22 -24.28 16.57
CA THR A 170 -13.04 -24.66 17.73
C THR A 170 -12.39 -24.22 19.04
N TYR A 171 -13.23 -23.95 20.04
CA TYR A 171 -12.78 -23.70 21.39
C TYR A 171 -13.55 -24.54 22.41
N GLU A 172 -12.92 -24.73 23.57
CA GLU A 172 -13.55 -25.29 24.75
C GLU A 172 -13.31 -24.38 25.96
N ASN A 173 -14.38 -24.10 26.70
CA ASN A 173 -14.35 -23.32 27.93
C ASN A 173 -14.96 -24.11 29.11
N TYR A 174 -14.23 -24.14 30.22
CA TYR A 174 -14.67 -24.82 31.45
C TYR A 174 -14.02 -24.22 32.70
N ALA A 175 -14.63 -24.49 33.85
CA ALA A 175 -14.05 -24.20 35.14
C ALA A 175 -13.35 -25.44 35.69
N GLN A 176 -12.27 -25.25 36.45
CA GLN A 176 -11.53 -26.30 37.12
C GLN A 176 -11.42 -25.95 38.61
N ASN A 177 -11.82 -26.87 39.47
CA ASN A 177 -11.68 -26.69 40.93
C ASN A 177 -10.22 -27.00 41.38
N PRO A 178 -9.86 -26.75 42.66
CA PRO A 178 -8.48 -26.91 43.12
C PRO A 178 -7.93 -28.34 43.05
N ILE A 179 -8.81 -29.35 42.96
CA ILE A 179 -8.44 -30.76 42.83
C ILE A 179 -8.44 -31.24 41.37
N GLY A 180 -8.59 -30.33 40.41
CA GLY A 180 -8.49 -30.62 38.98
C GLY A 180 -9.78 -31.11 38.31
N LEU A 181 -10.90 -31.17 39.03
CA LEU A 181 -12.18 -31.57 38.43
C LEU A 181 -12.72 -30.48 37.51
N LYS A 182 -13.05 -30.88 36.28
CA LYS A 182 -13.69 -30.05 35.28
C LYS A 182 -15.17 -29.85 35.62
N LEU A 183 -15.59 -28.58 35.62
CA LEU A 183 -16.93 -28.10 35.89
C LEU A 183 -17.44 -27.38 34.64
N SER A 184 -18.68 -27.66 34.24
CA SER A 184 -19.33 -26.98 33.11
C SER A 184 -19.57 -25.50 33.42
N VAL A 185 -19.36 -24.64 32.43
CA VAL A 185 -19.66 -23.20 32.48
C VAL A 185 -20.58 -22.83 31.32
N GLN A 186 -21.28 -21.71 31.47
CA GLN A 186 -22.10 -21.15 30.40
C GLN A 186 -21.19 -20.68 29.25
N GLY A 187 -21.46 -21.12 28.01
CA GLY A 187 -20.60 -20.88 26.84
C GLY A 187 -19.85 -22.13 26.35
N GLY A 188 -19.54 -23.08 27.24
CA GLY A 188 -19.06 -24.42 26.92
C GLY A 188 -18.10 -24.51 25.74
N ASN A 189 -18.47 -25.28 24.72
CA ASN A 189 -17.68 -25.50 23.51
C ASN A 189 -18.36 -24.83 22.31
N GLY A 190 -17.57 -24.35 21.36
CA GLY A 190 -18.10 -23.67 20.18
C GLY A 190 -17.03 -23.43 19.12
N THR A 191 -17.29 -22.48 18.23
CA THR A 191 -16.31 -21.98 17.27
C THR A 191 -15.88 -20.57 17.61
N TYR A 192 -14.73 -20.13 17.11
CA TYR A 192 -14.24 -18.79 17.34
C TYR A 192 -13.63 -18.17 16.08
N SER A 193 -13.53 -16.85 16.09
CA SER A 193 -12.66 -16.09 15.20
C SER A 193 -11.79 -15.13 16.03
N TYR A 194 -10.63 -14.77 15.49
CA TYR A 194 -9.70 -13.83 16.10
C TYR A 194 -9.06 -12.97 15.01
N ASP A 195 -9.15 -11.65 15.15
CA ASP A 195 -8.66 -10.68 14.15
C ASP A 195 -7.33 -9.99 14.54
N GLY A 196 -6.77 -10.36 15.69
CA GLY A 196 -5.59 -9.70 16.30
C GLY A 196 -5.94 -8.86 17.53
N GLU A 197 -7.18 -8.40 17.66
CA GLU A 197 -7.62 -7.46 18.70
C GLU A 197 -8.86 -7.96 19.44
N THR A 198 -9.73 -8.70 18.78
CA THR A 198 -10.98 -9.22 19.32
C THR A 198 -11.12 -10.71 19.05
N VAL A 199 -11.61 -11.42 20.06
CA VAL A 199 -12.00 -12.83 19.97
C VAL A 199 -13.52 -12.88 19.97
N THR A 200 -14.07 -13.47 18.92
CA THR A 200 -15.50 -13.69 18.84
C THR A 200 -15.79 -15.16 19.09
N LEU A 201 -16.58 -15.44 20.12
CA LEU A 201 -17.03 -16.79 20.48
C LEU A 201 -18.45 -17.02 19.97
N TYR A 202 -18.62 -18.09 19.18
CA TYR A 202 -19.90 -18.53 18.67
C TYR A 202 -20.36 -19.78 19.43
N HIS A 203 -21.50 -19.70 20.09
CA HIS A 203 -22.09 -20.81 20.85
C HIS A 203 -23.62 -20.72 20.85
N ASP A 204 -24.29 -21.82 20.51
CA ASP A 204 -25.76 -21.92 20.46
C ASP A 204 -26.45 -20.77 19.70
N GLY A 205 -25.88 -20.38 18.56
CA GLY A 205 -26.40 -19.30 17.71
C GLY A 205 -26.22 -17.89 18.30
N LYS A 206 -25.47 -17.75 19.39
CA LYS A 206 -25.09 -16.48 19.99
C LYS A 206 -23.64 -16.16 19.69
N GLU A 207 -23.39 -14.88 19.51
CA GLU A 207 -22.06 -14.30 19.29
C GLU A 207 -21.67 -13.47 20.51
N ASN A 208 -20.47 -13.70 21.03
CA ASN A 208 -19.91 -12.92 22.14
C ASN A 208 -18.54 -12.41 21.73
N VAL A 209 -18.38 -11.09 21.65
CA VAL A 209 -17.15 -10.43 21.22
C VAL A 209 -16.38 -9.95 22.44
N PHE A 210 -15.11 -10.34 22.52
CA PHE A 210 -14.22 -10.01 23.61
C PHE A 210 -13.00 -9.27 23.08
N PRO A 211 -12.79 -8.01 23.45
CA PRO A 211 -11.52 -7.34 23.21
C PRO A 211 -10.40 -8.05 24.00
N VAL A 212 -9.27 -8.32 23.35
CA VAL A 212 -8.14 -9.04 23.97
C VAL A 212 -6.80 -8.38 23.75
N LYS A 213 -5.85 -8.70 24.63
CA LYS A 213 -4.42 -8.52 24.38
C LYS A 213 -3.71 -9.85 24.55
N ILE A 214 -2.95 -10.26 23.56
CA ILE A 214 -2.25 -11.54 23.55
C ILE A 214 -0.74 -11.28 23.45
N THR A 215 0.00 -12.00 24.26
CA THR A 215 1.46 -12.15 24.20
C THR A 215 1.78 -13.63 24.17
N GLU A 216 3.05 -14.00 24.07
CA GLU A 216 3.47 -15.40 24.09
C GLU A 216 2.93 -16.20 25.29
N ASN A 217 2.83 -15.57 26.47
CA ASN A 217 2.44 -16.25 27.72
C ASN A 217 1.19 -15.70 28.40
N SER A 218 0.64 -14.58 27.93
CA SER A 218 -0.52 -13.94 28.56
C SER A 218 -1.62 -13.63 27.55
N LEU A 219 -2.84 -14.03 27.90
CA LEU A 219 -4.08 -13.60 27.26
C LEU A 219 -4.83 -12.74 28.27
N ILE A 220 -5.17 -11.51 27.89
CA ILE A 220 -6.00 -10.61 28.69
C ILE A 220 -7.31 -10.45 27.95
N ILE A 221 -8.41 -10.90 28.54
CA ILE A 221 -9.76 -10.59 28.07
C ILE A 221 -10.20 -9.32 28.79
N MET A 222 -10.36 -8.23 28.05
CA MET A 222 -10.66 -6.92 28.63
C MET A 222 -12.13 -6.82 29.06
N ALA A 223 -12.39 -6.02 30.08
CA ALA A 223 -13.73 -5.75 30.56
C ALA A 223 -14.61 -5.11 29.47
N THR A 224 -15.90 -5.46 29.46
CA THR A 224 -16.91 -4.82 28.63
C THR A 224 -18.10 -4.46 29.51
N ASP A 225 -19.03 -3.63 29.00
CA ASP A 225 -20.26 -3.28 29.73
C ASP A 225 -21.10 -4.51 30.13
N ASN A 226 -20.90 -5.64 29.44
CA ASN A 226 -21.56 -6.92 29.70
C ASN A 226 -20.72 -7.90 30.54
N ASN A 227 -19.48 -7.54 30.90
CA ASN A 227 -18.58 -8.33 31.76
C ASN A 227 -18.08 -7.49 32.96
N PRO A 228 -18.84 -7.45 34.07
CA PRO A 228 -18.58 -6.53 35.19
C PRO A 228 -17.39 -6.94 36.08
N ILE A 229 -16.66 -7.99 35.73
CA ILE A 229 -15.65 -8.64 36.58
C ILE A 229 -14.25 -7.99 36.38
N GLY A 230 -14.12 -7.04 35.45
CA GLY A 230 -12.85 -6.39 35.11
C GLY A 230 -12.03 -7.24 34.13
N ASP A 231 -10.80 -6.79 33.85
CA ASP A 231 -9.89 -7.49 32.95
C ASP A 231 -9.52 -8.87 33.52
N MET A 232 -9.67 -9.91 32.70
CA MET A 232 -9.36 -11.28 33.08
C MET A 232 -8.03 -11.70 32.47
N ILE A 233 -7.09 -12.09 33.33
CA ILE A 233 -5.73 -12.48 32.92
C ILE A 233 -5.61 -14.00 32.93
N TYR A 234 -5.12 -14.54 31.82
CA TYR A 234 -4.86 -15.95 31.61
C TYR A 234 -3.40 -16.19 31.25
N THR A 235 -2.87 -17.32 31.70
CA THR A 235 -1.52 -17.78 31.38
C THR A 235 -1.59 -18.99 30.46
N ARG A 236 -0.75 -19.02 29.42
CA ARG A 236 -0.61 -20.19 28.53
C ARG A 236 -0.02 -21.38 29.29
N VAL A 237 -0.48 -22.60 29.03
CA VAL A 237 -0.07 -23.81 29.77
C VAL A 237 0.39 -24.99 28.90
N ASP A 238 0.36 -24.84 27.58
CA ASP A 238 0.92 -25.78 26.61
C ASP A 238 2.20 -25.26 25.95
#